data_AF-A0A1X1QU75-F1
#
_entry.id   AF-A0A1X1QU75-F1
#
_cell.length_a   1.000
_cell.length_b   1.000
_cell.length_c   1.000
_cell.angle_alpha   90.00
_cell.angle_beta   90.00
_cell.angle_gamma   90.00
#
_symmetry.space_group_name_H-M   'P 1'
#
loop_
_entity.id
_entity.type
_entity.pdbx_description
1 polymer ?
#
loop_
_entity_poly.entity_id
_entity_poly.type
_entity_poly.pdbx_seq_one_letter_code
_entity_poly.pdbx_strand_id
1 'polypeptide(L)'
;MNELTGRCTSDTPFFHHVALLKQLYEAEESGDLYTYHFNILRNILEKTAIFHGFKNFSACIKQDADDPEGIVHARMVNVLSHGNYSLFEPMEMLPENKQYFKKILMGFMSNYQFNPELFPESLEQNLEEATQ
;
A
#
# COMPACT_ATOMS: atom_id res chain seq x y z
N MET A 1 20.48 -34.15 -7.75
CA MET A 1 19.13 -34.63 -7.40
C MET A 1 18.81 -34.11 -6.01
N ASN A 2 17.67 -33.40 -5.90
CA ASN A 2 16.84 -33.02 -4.74
C ASN A 2 17.48 -33.03 -3.33
N GLU A 3 17.27 -32.01 -2.51
CA GLU A 3 15.93 -31.65 -2.00
C GLU A 3 15.73 -30.14 -1.80
N LEU A 4 14.73 -29.60 -2.51
CA LEU A 4 14.04 -28.35 -2.19
C LEU A 4 13.25 -28.55 -0.89
N THR A 5 13.75 -28.03 0.22
CA THR A 5 12.94 -27.86 1.44
C THR A 5 12.09 -26.61 1.28
N GLY A 6 10.91 -26.80 0.70
CA GLY A 6 9.84 -25.81 0.73
C GLY A 6 9.49 -25.48 2.18
N ARG A 7 9.82 -24.25 2.60
CA ARG A 7 9.29 -23.69 3.85
C ARG A 7 7.83 -23.33 3.59
N CYS A 8 6.93 -24.26 3.89
CA CYS A 8 5.52 -23.94 4.04
C CYS A 8 5.38 -22.94 5.19
N THR A 9 4.88 -21.77 4.82
CA THR A 9 4.45 -20.66 5.66
C THR A 9 3.39 -21.11 6.66
N SER A 10 3.72 -21.13 7.96
CA SER A 10 2.74 -21.46 9.02
C SER A 10 2.85 -20.57 10.26
N ASP A 11 3.29 -19.32 10.13
CA ASP A 11 3.26 -18.36 11.23
C ASP A 11 2.04 -17.44 11.09
N THR A 12 0.90 -17.94 11.58
CA THR A 12 -0.33 -17.20 11.95
C THR A 12 -1.06 -16.37 10.86
N PRO A 13 -2.36 -16.65 10.59
CA PRO A 13 -3.25 -15.79 9.80
C PRO A 13 -3.32 -14.33 10.27
N PHE A 14 -2.95 -14.09 11.54
CA PHE A 14 -2.99 -12.79 12.21
C PHE A 14 -2.11 -11.73 11.53
N PHE A 15 -1.05 -12.13 10.82
CA PHE A 15 -0.11 -11.19 10.19
C PHE A 15 -0.26 -11.10 8.67
N HIS A 16 -1.26 -11.74 8.06
CA HIS A 16 -1.36 -11.76 6.59
C HIS A 16 -1.47 -10.34 5.99
N HIS A 17 -2.39 -9.51 6.48
CA HIS A 17 -2.54 -8.13 6.00
C HIS A 17 -1.34 -7.25 6.37
N VAL A 18 -0.68 -7.50 7.50
CA VAL A 18 0.53 -6.79 7.91
C VAL A 18 1.70 -7.14 6.99
N ALA A 19 1.85 -8.41 6.62
CA ALA A 19 2.87 -8.86 5.66
C ALA A 19 2.63 -8.26 4.26
N LEU A 20 1.37 -8.20 3.81
CA LEU A 20 1.02 -7.52 2.55
C LEU A 20 1.33 -6.02 2.62
N LEU A 21 1.01 -5.35 3.73
CA LEU A 21 1.35 -3.94 3.89
C LEU A 21 2.86 -3.71 3.90
N LYS A 22 3.62 -4.59 4.55
CA LYS A 22 5.09 -4.56 4.54
C LYS A 22 5.65 -4.75 3.13
N GLN A 23 5.11 -5.68 2.36
CA GLN A 23 5.47 -5.85 0.96
C GLN A 23 5.23 -4.57 0.15
N LEU A 24 4.10 -3.88 0.35
CA LEU A 24 3.81 -2.63 -0.35
C LEU A 24 4.78 -1.51 0.07
N TYR A 25 5.12 -1.44 1.34
CA TYR A 25 6.08 -0.48 1.88
C TYR A 25 7.47 -0.68 1.26
N GLU A 26 7.98 -1.90 1.27
CA GLU A 26 9.28 -2.25 0.69
C GLU A 26 9.32 -2.01 -0.84
N ALA A 27 8.23 -2.32 -1.55
CA ALA A 27 8.13 -2.07 -2.99
C ALA A 27 8.06 -0.57 -3.33
N GLU A 28 7.51 0.25 -2.42
CA GLU A 28 7.51 1.70 -2.56
C GLU A 28 8.94 2.25 -2.37
N GLU A 29 9.63 1.83 -1.30
CA GLU A 29 11.00 2.24 -1.01
C GLU A 29 11.98 1.83 -2.12
N SER A 30 11.82 0.64 -2.73
CA SER A 30 12.67 0.21 -3.84
C SER A 30 12.30 0.84 -5.19
N GLY A 31 11.06 1.34 -5.32
CA GLY A 31 10.50 1.83 -6.58
C GLY A 31 10.01 0.73 -7.54
N ASP A 32 10.10 -0.55 -7.15
CA ASP A 32 9.66 -1.71 -7.94
C ASP A 32 8.15 -1.91 -7.87
N LEU A 33 7.41 -0.91 -8.36
CA LEU A 33 5.96 -0.86 -8.32
C LEU A 33 5.34 -1.44 -9.58
N TYR A 34 4.49 -2.45 -9.40
CA TYR A 34 3.74 -3.14 -10.45
C TYR A 34 2.24 -2.98 -10.26
N THR A 35 1.47 -3.00 -11.35
CA THR A 35 0.02 -2.76 -11.33
C THR A 35 -0.74 -3.59 -10.30
N TYR A 36 -0.33 -4.85 -10.05
CA TYR A 36 -0.96 -5.70 -9.05
C TYR A 36 -0.84 -5.18 -7.60
N HIS A 37 0.12 -4.30 -7.30
CA HIS A 37 0.21 -3.65 -5.98
C HIS A 37 -1.03 -2.81 -5.66
N PHE A 38 -1.71 -2.22 -6.67
CA PHE A 38 -2.99 -1.55 -6.44
C PHE A 38 -4.09 -2.53 -5.99
N ASN A 39 -4.06 -3.79 -6.42
CA ASN A 39 -5.00 -4.82 -5.97
C ASN A 39 -4.78 -5.14 -4.49
N ILE A 40 -3.51 -5.28 -4.08
CA ILE A 40 -3.13 -5.52 -2.68
C ILE A 40 -3.52 -4.32 -1.82
N LEU A 41 -3.18 -3.11 -2.25
CA LEU A 41 -3.52 -1.87 -1.54
C LEU A 41 -5.03 -1.73 -1.38
N ARG A 42 -5.80 -1.97 -2.44
CA ARG A 42 -7.27 -1.94 -2.40
C ARG A 42 -7.82 -2.94 -1.38
N ASN A 43 -7.28 -4.16 -1.35
CA ASN A 43 -7.72 -5.19 -0.40
C ASN A 43 -7.47 -4.76 1.05
N ILE A 44 -6.29 -4.21 1.34
CA ILE A 44 -5.95 -3.70 2.67
C ILE A 44 -6.92 -2.57 3.06
N LEU A 45 -7.12 -1.57 2.20
CA LEU A 45 -8.01 -0.44 2.46
C LEU A 45 -9.46 -0.90 2.73
N GLU A 46 -9.96 -1.88 1.98
CA GLU A 46 -11.29 -2.47 2.20
C GLU A 46 -11.40 -3.17 3.55
N LYS A 47 -10.41 -3.99 3.91
CA LYS A 47 -10.40 -4.69 5.20
C LYS A 47 -10.30 -3.73 6.37
N THR A 48 -9.48 -2.69 6.27
CA THR A 48 -9.41 -1.63 7.27
C THR A 48 -10.73 -0.87 7.36
N ALA A 49 -11.36 -0.52 6.24
CA ALA A 49 -12.66 0.16 6.25
C ALA A 49 -13.73 -0.67 6.96
N ILE A 50 -13.80 -1.97 6.65
CA ILE A 50 -14.71 -2.91 7.32
C ILE A 50 -14.40 -2.99 8.83
N PHE A 51 -13.13 -3.08 9.21
CA PHE A 51 -12.71 -3.14 10.61
C PHE A 51 -13.15 -1.89 11.40
N HIS A 52 -13.09 -0.71 10.77
CA HIS A 52 -13.54 0.55 11.37
C HIS A 52 -15.04 0.83 11.20
N GLY A 53 -15.81 -0.08 10.58
CA GLY A 53 -17.26 0.06 10.39
C GLY A 53 -17.67 1.00 9.25
N PHE A 54 -16.75 1.35 8.35
CA PHE A 54 -17.05 2.13 7.14
C PHE A 54 -17.63 1.26 6.02
N LYS A 55 -18.47 1.87 5.19
CA LYS A 55 -19.10 1.18 4.05
C LYS A 55 -18.19 1.04 2.83
N ASN A 56 -17.20 1.92 2.68
CA ASN A 56 -16.34 2.01 1.50
C ASN A 56 -14.88 2.21 1.91
N PHE A 57 -13.97 1.61 1.13
CA PHE A 57 -12.51 1.76 1.31
C PHE A 57 -12.04 3.22 1.24
N SER A 58 -12.77 4.08 0.53
CA SER A 58 -12.42 5.50 0.36
C SER A 58 -12.37 6.25 1.70
N ALA A 59 -13.02 5.76 2.75
CA ALA A 59 -12.91 6.31 4.10
C ALA A 59 -11.49 6.17 4.69
N CYS A 60 -10.67 5.27 4.14
CA CYS A 60 -9.26 5.08 4.54
C CYS A 60 -8.28 5.92 3.71
N ILE A 61 -8.77 6.67 2.71
CA ILE A 61 -7.94 7.55 1.88
C ILE A 61 -7.76 8.89 2.58
N LYS A 62 -6.52 9.35 2.69
CA LYS A 62 -6.20 10.66 3.25
C LYS A 62 -6.68 11.77 2.31
N GLN A 63 -7.30 12.79 2.90
CA GLN A 63 -7.67 14.03 2.23
C GLN A 63 -6.45 14.96 2.19
N ASP A 64 -6.15 15.51 1.02
CA ASP A 64 -5.00 16.39 0.80
C ASP A 64 -5.46 17.71 0.17
N ALA A 65 -4.61 18.75 0.17
CA ALA A 65 -4.97 20.07 -0.35
C ALA A 65 -5.45 20.05 -1.82
N ASP A 66 -4.86 19.18 -2.64
CA ASP A 66 -5.21 19.01 -4.06
C ASP A 66 -6.31 17.95 -4.31
N ASP A 67 -6.68 17.18 -3.29
CA ASP A 67 -7.80 16.22 -3.33
C ASP A 67 -8.56 16.26 -1.99
N PRO A 68 -9.26 17.37 -1.68
CA PRO A 68 -9.84 17.61 -0.35
C PRO A 68 -10.89 16.57 0.05
N GLU A 69 -11.49 15.90 -0.94
CA GLU A 69 -12.51 14.87 -0.75
C GLU A 69 -11.97 13.45 -0.96
N GLY A 70 -10.67 13.29 -1.28
CA GLY A 70 -10.06 11.99 -1.57
C GLY A 70 -10.63 11.29 -2.83
N ILE A 71 -11.33 12.02 -3.69
CA ILE A 71 -12.08 11.49 -4.84
C ILE A 71 -11.12 11.01 -5.92
N VAL A 72 -10.06 11.77 -6.18
CA VAL A 72 -9.09 11.44 -7.23
C VAL A 72 -8.35 10.18 -6.85
N HIS A 73 -7.83 10.12 -5.62
CA HIS A 73 -7.15 8.94 -5.09
C HIS A 73 -8.07 7.72 -5.05
N ALA A 74 -9.30 7.85 -4.56
CA ALA A 74 -10.25 6.74 -4.53
C ALA A 74 -10.55 6.22 -5.95
N ARG A 75 -10.73 7.11 -6.93
CA ARG A 75 -10.93 6.73 -8.33
C ARG A 75 -9.71 6.01 -8.90
N MET A 76 -8.50 6.49 -8.59
CA MET A 76 -7.25 5.88 -9.05
C MET A 76 -7.14 4.43 -8.54
N VAL A 77 -7.32 4.23 -7.23
CA VAL A 77 -7.33 2.88 -6.64
C VAL A 77 -8.39 2.03 -7.33
N ASN A 78 -9.61 2.54 -7.52
CA ASN A 78 -10.68 1.75 -8.11
C ASN A 78 -10.39 1.31 -9.56
N VAL A 79 -9.83 2.19 -10.38
CA VAL A 79 -9.51 1.89 -11.78
C VAL A 79 -8.33 0.93 -11.88
N LEU A 80 -7.23 1.23 -11.16
CA LEU A 80 -6.01 0.45 -11.25
C LEU A 80 -6.11 -0.90 -10.53
N SER A 81 -7.02 -1.05 -9.55
CA SER A 81 -7.28 -2.33 -8.89
C SER A 81 -8.19 -3.29 -9.66
N HIS A 82 -8.90 -2.80 -10.68
CA HIS A 82 -9.86 -3.58 -11.48
C HIS A 82 -9.42 -3.75 -12.93
N GLY A 83 -8.26 -3.21 -13.32
CA GLY A 83 -7.69 -3.56 -14.62
C GLY A 83 -7.47 -5.07 -14.69
N ASN A 84 -7.58 -5.64 -15.89
CA ASN A 84 -7.33 -7.07 -16.15
C ASN A 84 -5.84 -7.45 -16.00
N TYR A 85 -5.18 -6.95 -14.95
CA TYR A 85 -3.80 -7.21 -14.64
C TYR A 85 -3.71 -8.57 -13.93
N SER A 86 -3.23 -9.55 -14.67
CA SER A 86 -2.93 -10.86 -14.13
C SER A 86 -1.82 -10.75 -13.08
N LEU A 87 -1.99 -11.38 -11.93
CA LEU A 87 -0.89 -11.61 -10.97
C LEU A 87 0.28 -12.37 -11.61
N PHE A 88 0.01 -13.09 -12.71
CA PHE A 88 0.99 -13.91 -13.41
C PHE A 88 1.76 -13.14 -14.50
N GLU A 89 1.36 -11.91 -14.81
CA GLU A 89 2.06 -11.02 -15.75
C GLU A 89 2.18 -9.61 -15.14
N PRO A 90 3.15 -9.41 -14.22
CA PRO A 90 3.33 -8.12 -13.56
C PRO A 90 3.77 -7.07 -14.58
N MET A 91 2.96 -6.03 -14.72
CA MET A 91 3.30 -4.86 -15.53
C MET A 91 3.82 -3.75 -14.62
N GLU A 92 5.01 -3.23 -14.91
CA GLU A 92 5.56 -2.10 -14.17
C GLU A 92 4.66 -0.87 -14.34
N MET A 93 4.45 -0.13 -13.25
CA MET A 93 3.65 1.09 -13.27
C MET A 93 4.36 2.22 -14.02
N LEU A 94 3.58 3.02 -14.74
CA LEU A 94 4.05 4.31 -15.26
C LEU A 94 4.47 5.24 -14.11
N PRO A 95 5.42 6.16 -14.32
CA PRO A 95 5.93 7.06 -13.27
C PRO A 95 4.83 7.82 -12.51
N GLU A 96 3.82 8.29 -13.24
CA GLU A 96 2.65 8.97 -12.65
C GLU A 96 1.87 8.05 -11.71
N ASN A 97 1.61 6.81 -12.13
CA ASN A 97 0.91 5.83 -11.29
C ASN A 97 1.71 5.47 -10.03
N LYS A 98 3.05 5.42 -10.13
CA LYS A 98 3.93 5.21 -8.96
C LYS A 98 3.78 6.34 -7.94
N GLN A 99 3.72 7.60 -8.41
CA GLN A 99 3.52 8.76 -7.53
C GLN A 99 2.18 8.70 -6.79
N TYR A 100 1.09 8.38 -7.50
CA TYR A 100 -0.22 8.20 -6.86
C TYR A 100 -0.20 7.04 -5.88
N PHE A 101 0.41 5.91 -6.24
CA PHE A 101 0.53 4.75 -5.35
C PHE A 101 1.24 5.13 -4.04
N LYS A 102 2.41 5.76 -4.13
CA LYS A 102 3.18 6.25 -2.97
C LYS A 102 2.33 7.17 -2.10
N LYS A 103 1.70 8.18 -2.70
CA LYS A 103 0.90 9.18 -1.97
C LYS A 103 -0.25 8.52 -1.20
N ILE A 104 -0.94 7.58 -1.83
CA ILE A 104 -2.07 6.87 -1.20
C ILE A 104 -1.58 5.95 -0.07
N LEU A 105 -0.51 5.17 -0.31
CA LEU A 105 0.05 4.26 0.69
C LEU A 105 0.55 5.04 1.91
N MET A 106 1.35 6.09 1.70
CA MET A 106 1.88 6.90 2.80
C MET A 106 0.78 7.69 3.51
N GLY A 107 -0.20 8.20 2.76
CA GLY A 107 -1.39 8.83 3.35
C GLY A 107 -2.14 7.87 4.27
N PHE A 108 -2.39 6.64 3.81
CA PHE A 108 -2.99 5.58 4.63
C PHE A 108 -2.14 5.26 5.87
N MET A 109 -0.83 5.08 5.71
CA MET A 109 0.08 4.77 6.81
C MET A 109 0.19 5.91 7.83
N SER A 110 0.03 7.17 7.41
CA SER A 110 0.02 8.33 8.31
C SER A 110 -1.28 8.48 9.10
N ASN A 111 -2.40 7.91 8.61
CA ASN A 111 -3.71 8.02 9.26
C ASN A 111 -3.90 7.01 10.41
N TYR A 112 -3.07 5.97 10.48
CA TYR A 112 -3.20 4.89 11.45
C TYR A 112 -1.86 4.57 12.11
N GLN A 113 -1.89 4.13 13.37
CA GLN A 113 -0.66 3.77 14.09
C GLN A 113 -0.22 2.34 13.74
N PHE A 114 0.85 2.20 12.96
CA PHE A 114 1.49 0.92 12.67
C PHE A 114 2.70 0.68 13.58
N ASN A 115 3.09 -0.60 13.77
CA ASN A 115 4.24 -0.94 14.62
C ASN A 115 5.55 -0.43 13.99
N PRO A 116 6.28 0.50 14.63
CA PRO A 116 7.52 1.06 14.09
C PRO A 116 8.64 0.04 13.92
N GLU A 117 8.62 -1.09 14.65
CA GLU A 117 9.58 -2.19 14.44
C GLU A 117 9.38 -2.88 13.08
N LEU A 118 8.17 -2.82 12.53
CA LEU A 118 7.80 -3.40 11.24
C LEU A 118 7.87 -2.38 10.10
N PHE A 119 7.64 -1.12 10.41
CA PHE A 119 7.59 0.01 9.48
C PHE A 119 8.45 1.15 10.04
N PRO A 120 9.78 1.07 9.92
CA PRO A 120 10.65 2.14 10.38
C PRO A 120 10.40 3.38 9.52
N GLU A 121 10.12 4.54 10.14
CA GLU A 121 10.04 5.81 9.43
C GLU A 121 11.33 6.01 8.64
N SER A 122 11.24 6.12 7.31
CA SER A 122 12.41 6.44 6.51
C SER A 122 12.88 7.85 6.89
N LEU A 123 14.13 7.94 7.35
CA LEU A 123 14.75 9.11 7.99
C LEU A 123 14.82 10.36 7.10
N GLU A 124 14.39 10.29 5.84
CA GLU A 124 14.52 11.37 4.86
C GLU A 124 13.43 12.45 5.00
N GLN A 125 12.31 12.19 5.69
CA GLN A 125 11.27 13.22 5.90
C GLN A 125 11.59 14.22 7.02
N ASN A 126 12.61 13.96 7.85
CA ASN A 126 12.96 14.83 9.00
C ASN A 126 14.15 15.77 8.73
N LEU A 127 14.76 15.75 7.54
CA LEU A 127 15.90 16.61 7.21
C LEU A 127 15.50 17.95 6.56
N GLU A 128 14.30 18.06 5.97
CA GLU A 128 13.82 19.31 5.38
C GLU A 128 13.16 20.26 6.41
N GLU A 129 12.61 19.75 7.52
CA GLU A 129 12.04 20.58 8.58
C GLU A 129 13.09 21.14 9.56
N ALA A 130 14.30 20.59 9.59
CA ALA A 130 15.37 21.03 10.50
C ALA A 130 16.25 22.17 9.91
N THR A 131 15.96 22.64 8.68
CA THR A 131 16.78 23.65 8.00
C THR A 131 15.99 24.90 7.56
N GLN A 132 14.80 25.15 8.12
CA GLN A 132 14.06 26.42 7.96
C GLN A 132 13.94 27.20 9.26
#